data_AF-A0A7Z2PMP3-F1
#
_entry.id   AF-A0A7Z2PMP3-F1
#
_cell.length_a   1.000
_cell.length_b   1.000
_cell.length_c   1.000
_cell.angle_alpha   90.00
_cell.angle_beta   90.00
_cell.angle_gamma   90.00
#
_symmetry.space_group_name_H-M   'P 1'
#
loop_
_entity.id
_entity.type
_entity.pdbx_description
1 polymer ?
#
loop_
_entity_poly.entity_id
_entity_poly.type
_entity_poly.pdbx_seq_one_letter_code
_entity_poly.pdbx_strand_id
1 'polypeptide(L)'
;MKSFPKFVWLAATAALFVSSAAIAQSRVQYESMVASHAAANNVPEALVHRVIVRESKYHPNLVGRGGTIGLMQIKLPTARGLGYTGDAAGLRDPSTNLAWGIKYLAGAYRAAGGDHSRAVRYYASGYYYAAKRQRQERPLQIAPVLASDAPPKIVAAPVATARTPADANALQTAK
;
A
#
# COMPACT_ATOMS: atom_id res chain seq x y z
N MET A 1 3.17 73.58 -9.89
CA MET A 1 2.09 72.72 -10.44
C MET A 1 2.71 71.60 -11.26
N LYS A 2 2.82 70.38 -10.72
CA LYS A 2 3.02 69.12 -11.47
C LYS A 2 2.34 68.00 -10.66
N SER A 3 1.26 67.43 -11.19
CA SER A 3 0.46 66.40 -10.50
C SER A 3 1.09 65.02 -10.65
N PHE A 4 1.12 64.24 -9.57
CA PHE A 4 1.46 62.82 -9.58
C PHE A 4 0.21 61.98 -9.90
N PRO A 5 0.27 61.02 -10.84
CA PRO A 5 -0.84 60.10 -11.06
C PRO A 5 -0.89 59.04 -9.96
N LYS A 6 -2.05 58.93 -9.32
CA LYS A 6 -2.38 57.85 -8.38
C LYS A 6 -2.66 56.57 -9.18
N PHE A 7 -1.65 55.71 -9.32
CA PHE A 7 -1.88 54.34 -9.80
C PHE A 7 -2.36 53.48 -8.62
N VAL A 8 -3.68 53.39 -8.46
CA VAL A 8 -4.31 52.38 -7.61
C VAL A 8 -4.19 51.04 -8.32
N TRP A 9 -3.30 50.17 -7.85
CA TRP A 9 -3.31 48.75 -8.20
C TRP A 9 -4.38 48.06 -7.36
N LEU A 10 -5.56 47.87 -7.94
CA LEU A 10 -6.59 47.00 -7.37
C LEU A 10 -6.21 45.55 -7.71
N ALA A 11 -5.40 44.91 -6.87
CA ALA A 11 -5.13 43.48 -6.98
C ALA A 11 -6.34 42.70 -6.43
N ALA A 12 -7.23 42.26 -7.31
CA ALA A 12 -8.28 41.31 -6.96
C ALA A 12 -7.64 39.93 -6.73
N THR A 13 -7.29 39.63 -5.48
CA THR A 13 -6.89 38.27 -5.08
C THR A 13 -8.12 37.39 -4.99
N ALA A 14 -8.42 36.63 -6.06
CA ALA A 14 -9.41 35.57 -5.99
C ALA A 14 -8.86 34.42 -5.13
N ALA A 15 -9.33 34.32 -3.88
CA ALA A 15 -9.07 33.18 -3.03
C ALA A 15 -9.78 31.95 -3.59
N LEU A 16 -9.03 30.97 -4.11
CA LEU A 16 -9.53 29.65 -4.49
C LEU A 16 -9.91 28.87 -3.22
N PHE A 17 -11.11 29.11 -2.70
CA PHE A 17 -11.74 28.20 -1.75
C PHE A 17 -12.03 26.90 -2.51
N VAL A 18 -11.18 25.89 -2.37
CA VAL A 18 -11.56 24.52 -2.74
C VAL A 18 -12.71 24.13 -1.81
N SER A 19 -13.94 24.20 -2.34
CA SER A 19 -15.16 24.03 -1.57
C SER A 19 -15.20 22.65 -0.91
N SER A 20 -15.53 22.59 0.38
CA SER A 20 -15.78 21.32 1.11
C SER A 20 -16.79 20.42 0.39
N ALA A 21 -17.73 21.03 -0.34
CA ALA A 21 -18.68 20.33 -1.21
C ALA A 21 -18.01 19.53 -2.34
N ALA A 22 -16.94 20.05 -2.95
CA ALA A 22 -16.21 19.34 -4.00
C ALA A 22 -15.49 18.11 -3.44
N ILE A 23 -14.86 18.23 -2.27
CA ILE A 23 -14.22 17.10 -1.58
C ILE A 23 -15.27 16.05 -1.17
N ALA A 24 -16.45 16.48 -0.71
CA ALA A 24 -17.55 15.57 -0.39
C ALA A 24 -18.06 14.82 -1.63
N GLN A 25 -18.23 15.52 -2.75
CA GLN A 25 -18.64 14.91 -4.02
C GLN A 25 -17.60 13.89 -4.52
N SER A 26 -16.32 14.26 -4.51
CA SER A 26 -15.25 13.32 -4.87
C SER A 26 -15.17 12.14 -3.90
N ARG A 27 -15.43 12.34 -2.61
CA ARG A 27 -15.50 11.23 -1.65
C ARG A 27 -16.57 10.21 -2.04
N VAL A 28 -17.77 10.67 -2.38
CA VAL A 28 -18.88 9.81 -2.85
C VAL A 28 -18.48 9.02 -4.10
N GLN A 29 -17.75 9.66 -5.03
CA GLN A 29 -17.29 9.00 -6.26
C GLN A 29 -16.37 7.80 -6.00
N TYR A 30 -15.56 7.83 -4.94
CA TYR A 30 -14.58 6.77 -4.63
C TYR A 30 -14.98 5.85 -3.47
N GLU A 31 -16.16 6.07 -2.87
CA GLU A 31 -16.60 5.38 -1.65
C GLU A 31 -16.61 3.85 -1.81
N SER A 32 -17.25 3.33 -2.86
CA SER A 32 -17.36 1.88 -3.10
C SER A 32 -15.99 1.21 -3.36
N MET A 33 -15.10 1.90 -4.09
CA MET A 33 -13.73 1.43 -4.33
C MET A 33 -12.93 1.39 -3.03
N VAL A 34 -13.03 2.46 -2.22
CA VAL A 34 -12.39 2.53 -0.90
C VAL A 34 -12.89 1.39 -0.01
N ALA A 35 -14.20 1.19 0.09
CA ALA A 35 -14.80 0.13 0.90
C ALA A 35 -14.29 -1.27 0.50
N SER A 36 -14.32 -1.58 -0.80
CA SER A 36 -13.85 -2.87 -1.32
C SER A 36 -12.38 -3.14 -0.99
N HIS A 37 -11.49 -2.19 -1.28
CA HIS A 37 -10.06 -2.39 -1.05
C HIS A 37 -9.68 -2.33 0.43
N ALA A 38 -10.37 -1.51 1.23
CA ALA A 38 -10.18 -1.43 2.68
C ALA A 38 -10.54 -2.77 3.34
N ALA A 39 -11.70 -3.33 2.99
CA ALA A 39 -12.13 -4.65 3.46
C ALA A 39 -11.14 -5.75 3.07
N ALA A 40 -10.70 -5.80 1.81
CA ALA A 40 -9.74 -6.78 1.32
C ALA A 40 -8.39 -6.75 2.05
N ASN A 41 -8.04 -5.62 2.68
CA ASN A 41 -6.76 -5.44 3.38
C ASN A 41 -6.89 -5.33 4.91
N ASN A 42 -8.09 -5.51 5.46
CA ASN A 42 -8.38 -5.35 6.89
C ASN A 42 -7.95 -3.97 7.44
N VAL A 43 -8.25 -2.91 6.68
CA VAL A 43 -7.98 -1.52 7.08
C VAL A 43 -9.32 -0.80 7.26
N PRO A 44 -9.51 0.01 8.32
CA PRO A 44 -10.73 0.80 8.47
C PRO A 44 -10.89 1.84 7.34
N GLU A 45 -12.07 1.91 6.71
CA GLU A 45 -12.34 2.87 5.61
C GLU A 45 -12.09 4.32 6.01
N ALA A 46 -12.45 4.69 7.26
CA ALA A 46 -12.20 6.02 7.80
C ALA A 46 -10.70 6.38 7.79
N LEU A 47 -9.81 5.40 8.03
CA LEU A 47 -8.37 5.63 7.95
C LEU A 47 -7.94 5.86 6.51
N VAL A 48 -8.47 5.09 5.55
CA VAL A 48 -8.19 5.25 4.12
C VAL A 48 -8.61 6.64 3.63
N HIS A 49 -9.84 7.05 3.89
CA HIS A 49 -10.33 8.39 3.53
C HIS A 49 -9.46 9.50 4.11
N ARG A 50 -9.04 9.36 5.37
CA ARG A 50 -8.17 10.35 6.02
C ARG A 50 -6.80 10.44 5.34
N VAL A 51 -6.24 9.31 4.89
CA VAL A 51 -5.01 9.30 4.09
C VAL A 51 -5.26 10.00 2.75
N ILE A 52 -6.30 9.63 2.00
CA ILE A 52 -6.60 10.26 0.69
C ILE A 52 -6.75 11.78 0.81
N VAL A 53 -7.45 12.27 1.82
CA VAL A 53 -7.62 13.71 2.07
C VAL A 53 -6.28 14.39 2.33
N ARG A 54 -5.42 13.79 3.17
CA ARG A 54 -4.08 14.32 3.47
C ARG A 54 -3.17 14.33 2.24
N GLU A 55 -3.20 13.26 1.46
CA GLU A 55 -2.27 13.04 0.36
C GLU A 55 -2.65 13.82 -0.90
N SER A 56 -3.93 13.80 -1.29
CA SER A 56 -4.36 14.33 -2.59
C SER A 56 -5.61 15.19 -2.55
N LYS A 57 -6.35 15.21 -1.44
CA LYS A 57 -7.71 15.79 -1.41
C LYS A 57 -8.61 15.20 -2.52
N TYR A 58 -8.47 13.90 -2.80
CA TYR A 58 -9.16 13.17 -3.86
C TYR A 58 -8.82 13.58 -5.31
N HIS A 59 -7.65 14.16 -5.58
CA HIS A 59 -7.20 14.42 -6.95
C HIS A 59 -6.45 13.19 -7.51
N PRO A 60 -7.05 12.39 -8.41
CA PRO A 60 -6.46 11.12 -8.88
C PRO A 60 -5.27 11.29 -9.81
N ASN A 61 -5.15 12.46 -10.45
CA ASN A 61 -4.07 12.75 -11.40
C ASN A 61 -2.88 13.48 -10.74
N LEU A 62 -2.94 13.74 -9.43
CA LEU A 62 -1.93 14.50 -8.70
C LEU A 62 -0.58 13.77 -8.73
N VAL A 63 0.47 14.49 -9.13
CA VAL A 63 1.86 14.05 -8.93
C VAL A 63 2.50 14.98 -7.92
N GLY A 64 2.86 14.42 -6.77
CA GLY A 64 3.49 15.14 -5.69
C GLY A 64 5.01 15.18 -5.78
N ARG A 65 5.61 15.87 -4.80
CA ARG A 65 7.06 16.01 -4.71
C ARG A 65 7.73 14.64 -4.52
N GLY A 66 8.80 14.39 -5.27
CA GLY A 66 9.52 13.11 -5.20
C GLY A 66 8.80 11.95 -5.90
N GLY A 67 7.88 12.25 -6.83
CA GLY A 67 7.30 11.26 -7.74
C GLY A 67 6.22 10.38 -7.10
N THR A 68 5.52 10.89 -6.09
CA THR A 68 4.30 10.27 -5.55
C THR A 68 3.12 10.51 -6.48
N ILE A 69 2.22 9.53 -6.63
CA ILE A 69 1.20 9.55 -7.68
C ILE A 69 -0.18 9.22 -7.12
N GLY A 70 -1.18 9.95 -7.59
CA GLY A 70 -2.60 9.67 -7.47
C GLY A 70 -3.22 9.88 -6.09
N LEU A 71 -4.37 9.24 -5.87
CA LEU A 71 -5.23 9.47 -4.71
C LEU A 71 -4.50 9.32 -3.37
N MET A 72 -3.64 8.32 -3.25
CA MET A 72 -2.91 8.00 -2.03
C MET A 72 -1.43 8.37 -2.10
N GLN A 73 -1.01 9.09 -3.15
CA GLN A 73 0.38 9.56 -3.32
C GLN A 73 1.42 8.44 -3.10
N ILE A 74 1.16 7.24 -3.63
CA ILE A 74 2.12 6.13 -3.57
C ILE A 74 3.29 6.36 -4.55
N LYS A 75 4.51 5.97 -4.17
CA LYS A 75 5.67 5.98 -5.06
C LYS A 75 5.71 4.71 -5.92
N LEU A 76 6.14 4.84 -7.18
CA LEU A 76 6.29 3.68 -8.08
C LEU A 76 7.17 2.56 -7.50
N PRO A 77 8.36 2.82 -6.90
CA PRO A 77 9.15 1.78 -6.26
C PRO A 77 8.42 1.07 -5.11
N THR A 78 7.60 1.80 -4.34
CA THR A 78 6.81 1.22 -3.25
C THR A 78 5.73 0.29 -3.79
N ALA A 79 4.99 0.71 -4.83
CA ALA A 79 4.00 -0.13 -5.48
C ALA A 79 4.65 -1.39 -6.08
N ARG A 80 5.81 -1.25 -6.75
CA ARG A 80 6.59 -2.37 -7.31
C ARG A 80 7.05 -3.34 -6.22
N GLY A 81 7.52 -2.83 -5.09
CA GLY A 81 7.89 -3.66 -3.92
C GLY A 81 6.72 -4.46 -3.33
N LEU A 82 5.47 -4.10 -3.65
CA LEU A 82 4.28 -4.84 -3.26
C LEU A 82 3.77 -5.81 -4.34
N GLY A 83 4.32 -5.73 -5.56
CA GLY A 83 3.96 -6.58 -6.70
C GLY A 83 3.37 -5.86 -7.92
N TYR A 84 3.31 -4.53 -7.94
CA TYR A 84 2.84 -3.80 -9.12
C TYR A 84 3.83 -3.91 -10.28
N THR A 85 3.36 -4.30 -11.46
CA THR A 85 4.19 -4.48 -12.66
C THR A 85 4.02 -3.38 -13.71
N GLY A 86 3.04 -2.48 -13.52
CA GLY A 86 2.79 -1.39 -14.45
C GLY A 86 3.79 -0.23 -14.35
N ASP A 87 3.52 0.81 -15.13
CA ASP A 87 4.31 2.04 -15.18
C ASP A 87 3.81 3.11 -14.21
N ALA A 88 4.46 4.28 -14.22
CA ALA A 88 4.04 5.40 -13.38
C ALA A 88 2.64 5.93 -13.76
N ALA A 89 2.27 5.87 -15.04
CA ALA A 89 1.01 6.43 -15.52
C ALA A 89 -0.18 5.63 -15.01
N GLY A 90 -0.07 4.30 -14.94
CA GLY A 90 -1.12 3.44 -14.40
C GLY A 90 -1.45 3.72 -12.92
N LEU A 91 -0.54 4.33 -12.15
CA LEU A 91 -0.85 4.76 -10.78
C LEU A 91 -1.76 5.99 -10.69
N ARG A 92 -2.11 6.63 -11.82
CA ARG A 92 -3.15 7.67 -11.87
C ARG A 92 -4.56 7.10 -11.95
N ASP A 93 -4.71 5.83 -12.34
CA ASP A 93 -5.99 5.13 -12.28
C ASP A 93 -6.44 4.99 -10.81
N PRO A 94 -7.61 5.49 -10.42
CA PRO A 94 -8.08 5.46 -9.03
C PRO A 94 -8.09 4.07 -8.41
N SER A 95 -8.61 3.07 -9.12
CA SER A 95 -8.74 1.69 -8.62
C SER A 95 -7.36 1.08 -8.37
N THR A 96 -6.46 1.19 -9.35
CA THR A 96 -5.06 0.74 -9.25
C THR A 96 -4.34 1.45 -8.10
N ASN A 97 -4.51 2.77 -7.97
CA ASN A 97 -3.88 3.56 -6.91
C ASN A 97 -4.36 3.11 -5.52
N LEU A 98 -5.67 2.91 -5.35
CA LEU A 98 -6.27 2.44 -4.10
C LEU A 98 -5.82 1.01 -3.78
N ALA A 99 -5.78 0.11 -4.75
CA ALA A 99 -5.32 -1.26 -4.55
C ALA A 99 -3.91 -1.31 -3.93
N TRP A 100 -2.95 -0.56 -4.49
CA TRP A 100 -1.56 -0.57 -4.01
C TRP A 100 -1.33 0.34 -2.81
N GLY A 101 -1.96 1.51 -2.77
CA GLY A 101 -1.91 2.45 -1.66
C GLY A 101 -2.48 1.85 -0.38
N ILE A 102 -3.63 1.18 -0.44
CA ILE A 102 -4.25 0.54 0.72
C ILE A 102 -3.44 -0.68 1.16
N LYS A 103 -2.87 -1.45 0.23
CA LYS A 103 -1.96 -2.55 0.57
C LYS A 103 -0.72 -2.07 1.34
N TYR A 104 -0.16 -0.93 0.96
CA TYR A 104 0.94 -0.29 1.71
C TYR A 104 0.47 0.22 3.08
N LEU A 105 -0.69 0.88 3.13
CA LEU A 105 -1.32 1.38 4.36
C LEU A 105 -1.62 0.25 5.35
N ALA A 106 -2.01 -0.93 4.89
CA ALA A 106 -2.20 -2.09 5.74
C ALA A 106 -0.91 -2.49 6.48
N GLY A 107 0.25 -2.38 5.81
CA GLY A 107 1.55 -2.56 6.45
C GLY A 107 1.83 -1.52 7.53
N ALA A 108 1.58 -0.25 7.23
CA ALA A 108 1.72 0.84 8.19
C ALA A 108 0.76 0.70 9.39
N TYR A 109 -0.47 0.27 9.14
CA TYR A 109 -1.52 0.06 10.15
C TYR A 109 -1.18 -1.08 11.11
N ARG A 110 -0.70 -2.22 10.58
CA ARG A 110 -0.18 -3.32 11.40
C ARG A 110 1.03 -2.88 12.21
N ALA A 111 1.99 -2.19 11.59
CA ALA A 111 3.16 -1.68 12.28
C ALA A 111 2.78 -0.64 13.36
N ALA A 112 1.66 0.06 13.19
CA ALA A 112 1.14 0.98 14.18
C ALA A 112 0.40 0.29 15.35
N GLY A 113 0.15 -1.02 15.27
CA GLY A 113 -0.66 -1.74 16.25
C GLY A 113 -2.13 -1.33 16.23
N GLY A 114 -2.66 -0.99 15.05
CA GLY A 114 -4.03 -0.51 14.91
C GLY A 114 -4.25 0.98 15.24
N ASP A 115 -3.20 1.68 15.67
CA ASP A 115 -3.30 3.12 15.93
C ASP A 115 -3.39 3.91 14.61
N HIS A 116 -4.54 4.54 14.40
CA HIS A 116 -4.81 5.33 13.19
C HIS A 116 -3.76 6.43 12.98
N SER A 117 -3.52 7.28 13.98
CA SER A 117 -2.66 8.48 13.85
C SER A 117 -1.21 8.10 13.58
N ARG A 118 -0.73 7.05 14.24
CA ARG A 118 0.58 6.46 14.01
C ARG A 118 0.66 5.78 12.64
N ALA A 119 -0.40 5.12 12.18
CA ALA A 119 -0.46 4.55 10.84
C ALA A 119 -0.32 5.63 9.75
N VAL A 120 -0.96 6.79 9.90
CA VAL A 120 -0.80 7.92 8.96
C VAL A 120 0.65 8.42 8.95
N ARG A 121 1.27 8.58 10.13
CA ARG A 121 2.69 8.98 10.22
C ARG A 121 3.59 7.97 9.52
N TYR A 122 3.38 6.68 9.81
CA TYR A 122 4.12 5.56 9.23
C TYR A 122 3.92 5.40 7.73
N TYR A 123 2.71 5.67 7.22
CA TYR A 123 2.45 5.70 5.78
C TYR A 123 3.30 6.79 5.10
N ALA A 124 3.35 7.98 5.71
CA ALA A 124 4.10 9.12 5.16
C ALA A 124 5.62 9.00 5.28
N SER A 125 6.12 8.51 6.42
CA SER A 125 7.56 8.42 6.71
C SER A 125 8.19 7.07 6.29
N GLY A 126 7.36 6.08 5.98
CA GLY A 126 7.76 4.69 5.91
C GLY A 126 7.75 4.00 7.28
N TYR A 127 7.41 2.71 7.28
CA TYR A 127 7.21 1.90 8.50
C TYR A 127 8.24 0.77 8.67
N TYR A 128 9.26 0.69 7.81
CA TYR A 128 10.23 -0.40 7.82
C TYR A 128 10.86 -0.63 9.19
N TYR A 129 11.38 0.42 9.83
CA TYR A 129 12.05 0.30 11.13
C TYR A 129 11.07 -0.07 12.26
N ALA A 130 9.84 0.45 12.22
CA ALA A 130 8.80 0.07 13.18
C ALA A 130 8.46 -1.42 13.06
N ALA A 131 8.25 -1.91 11.85
CA ALA A 131 7.98 -3.33 11.59
C ALA A 131 9.19 -4.22 11.92
N LYS A 132 10.41 -3.76 11.65
CA LYS A 132 11.64 -4.49 11.98
C LYS A 132 11.78 -4.68 13.50
N ARG A 133 11.62 -3.60 14.27
CA ARG A 133 11.68 -3.66 15.74
C ARG A 133 10.66 -4.63 16.32
N GLN A 134 9.42 -4.58 15.85
CA GLN A 134 8.38 -5.52 16.29
C GLN A 134 8.72 -6.98 15.99
N ARG A 135 9.40 -7.27 14.86
CA ARG A 135 9.86 -8.64 14.57
C ARG A 135 10.97 -9.10 15.50
N GLN A 136 11.82 -8.18 15.98
CA GLN A 136 12.88 -8.49 16.94
C GLN A 136 12.33 -8.65 18.36
N GLU A 137 11.34 -7.85 18.73
CA GLU A 137 10.67 -7.88 20.04
C GLU A 137 9.67 -9.04 20.18
N ARG A 138 9.22 -9.63 19.06
CA ARG A 138 8.37 -10.82 19.08
C ARG A 138 9.26 -12.05 19.22
N PRO A 139 9.42 -12.66 20.42
CA PRO A 139 10.21 -13.88 20.55
C PRO A 139 9.67 -14.89 19.55
N LEU A 140 10.58 -15.57 18.83
CA LEU A 140 10.20 -16.75 18.07
C LEU A 140 9.53 -17.67 19.08
N GLN A 141 8.20 -17.83 18.98
CA GLN A 141 7.52 -18.91 19.66
C GLN A 141 7.96 -20.19 18.95
N ILE A 142 9.16 -20.65 19.29
CA ILE A 142 9.58 -22.02 19.08
C ILE A 142 8.82 -22.77 20.17
N ALA A 143 7.54 -23.03 19.92
CA ALA A 143 6.82 -23.98 20.74
C ALA A 143 7.62 -25.28 20.64
N PRO A 144 8.09 -25.86 21.77
CA PRO A 144 8.68 -27.17 21.69
C PRO A 144 7.59 -28.10 21.16
N VAL A 145 7.85 -28.78 20.05
CA VAL A 145 7.05 -29.93 19.59
C VAL A 145 7.24 -31.13 20.55
N LEU A 146 7.67 -30.88 21.79
CA LEU A 146 8.10 -31.83 22.80
C LEU A 146 7.24 -31.62 24.05
N ALA A 147 5.95 -31.96 23.96
CA ALA A 147 5.11 -32.27 25.12
C ALA A 147 3.83 -32.96 24.64
N SER A 148 3.99 -34.10 23.95
CA SER A 148 2.94 -35.11 23.88
C SER A 148 3.61 -36.41 24.24
N ASP A 149 3.47 -36.83 25.50
CA ASP A 149 3.88 -38.15 26.02
C ASP A 149 3.05 -39.31 25.44
N ALA A 150 2.66 -39.21 24.16
CA ALA A 150 2.00 -40.26 23.42
C ALA A 150 3.05 -40.92 22.52
N PRO A 151 3.31 -42.24 22.66
CA PRO A 151 4.22 -42.92 21.74
C PRO A 151 3.67 -42.80 20.31
N PRO A 152 4.54 -42.58 19.30
CA PRO A 152 4.11 -42.45 17.92
C PRO A 152 3.43 -43.75 17.48
N LYS A 153 2.17 -43.67 17.04
CA LYS A 153 1.56 -44.74 16.24
C LYS A 153 2.31 -44.79 14.91
N ILE A 154 3.22 -45.75 14.78
CA ILE A 154 3.86 -46.12 13.52
C ILE A 154 2.80 -46.74 12.62
N VAL A 155 2.18 -45.94 11.76
CA VAL A 155 1.52 -46.45 10.56
C VAL A 155 2.60 -46.63 9.51
N ALA A 156 3.21 -47.81 9.53
CA ALA A 156 4.07 -48.29 8.45
C ALA A 156 3.19 -48.61 7.23
N ALA A 157 3.42 -47.90 6.13
CA ALA A 157 3.10 -48.38 4.79
C ALA A 157 4.41 -48.34 3.96
N PRO A 158 4.73 -49.40 3.20
CA PRO A 158 6.10 -49.80 2.94
C PRO A 158 6.78 -48.98 1.84
N VAL A 159 8.04 -48.64 2.09
CA VAL A 159 9.05 -48.31 1.07
C VAL A 159 9.44 -49.61 0.37
N ALA A 160 9.13 -49.72 -0.92
CA ALA A 160 9.79 -50.67 -1.81
C ALA A 160 11.05 -50.01 -2.40
N THR A 161 12.19 -50.56 -2.03
CA THR A 161 13.54 -50.21 -2.49
C THR A 161 13.84 -50.92 -3.82
N ALA A 162 14.39 -50.22 -4.82
CA ALA A 162 15.69 -50.57 -5.46
C ALA A 162 15.98 -49.83 -6.79
N ARG A 163 17.07 -49.05 -6.75
CA ARG A 163 18.24 -48.94 -7.67
C ARG A 163 18.12 -48.39 -9.11
N THR A 164 18.93 -47.33 -9.32
CA THR A 164 19.56 -46.67 -10.50
C THR A 164 20.42 -47.61 -11.37
N PRO A 165 21.13 -47.17 -12.45
CA PRO A 165 21.07 -45.94 -13.29
C PRO A 165 21.09 -46.23 -14.82
N ALA A 166 20.82 -45.25 -15.69
CA ALA A 166 21.46 -45.03 -17.02
C ALA A 166 20.53 -44.28 -18.02
N ASP A 167 21.18 -43.50 -18.88
CA ASP A 167 20.76 -43.02 -20.20
C ASP A 167 19.70 -41.92 -20.29
N ALA A 168 20.19 -40.68 -20.40
CA ALA A 168 19.56 -39.66 -21.25
C ALA A 168 20.64 -38.82 -21.92
N ASN A 169 21.34 -39.46 -22.87
CA ASN A 169 22.13 -38.77 -23.88
C ASN A 169 21.23 -38.48 -25.08
N ALA A 170 21.31 -37.24 -25.58
CA ALA A 170 21.18 -36.80 -26.96
C ALA A 170 19.96 -37.18 -27.84
N LEU A 171 19.68 -36.22 -28.75
CA LEU A 171 18.88 -36.25 -29.99
C LEU A 171 17.42 -35.74 -29.82
N GLN A 172 17.08 -34.49 -30.19
CA GLN A 172 17.12 -33.81 -31.50
C GLN A 172 15.99 -34.30 -32.44
N THR A 173 15.37 -33.33 -33.14
CA THR A 173 14.32 -33.42 -34.20
C THR A 173 12.88 -33.58 -33.65
N ALA A 174 11.83 -32.92 -34.12
CA ALA A 174 11.51 -32.03 -35.25
C ALA A 174 10.45 -31.01 -34.75
N LYS A 175 10.17 -29.83 -35.32
CA LYS A 175 10.16 -29.30 -36.69
C LYS A 175 10.14 -27.77 -36.60
#